data_AF-A0A1Y2GWI7-F1
#
_entry.id   AF-A0A1Y2GWI7-F1
#
_cell.length_a   1.000
_cell.length_b   1.000
_cell.length_c   1.000
_cell.angle_alpha   90.00
_cell.angle_beta   90.00
_cell.angle_gamma   90.00
#
_symmetry.space_group_name_H-M   'P 1'
#
loop_
_entity.id
_entity.type
_entity.pdbx_description
1 polymer ?
#
loop_
_entity_poly.entity_id
_entity_poly.type
_entity_poly.pdbx_seq_one_letter_code
_entity_poly.pdbx_strand_id
1 'polypeptide(L)'
;DEYDAGVAQSPLLLLAIFAIASKYSPDPMCRSVPMRAQTAGEDYCKTACRLIDEFMDYPRLSTIQALLILGKHLEESKNQRVFSKSFMYIGMAVRMAMDMGLNRDCSGWGLDPIQEEYRNRIWWFLYVYDRLQGATYGRPYLIQDQD
;
A
#
# COMPACT_ATOMS: atom_id res chain seq x y z
N ASP A 1 17.48 17.36 12.82
CA ASP A 1 17.04 16.26 13.69
C ASP A 1 15.59 16.42 14.05
N GLU A 2 14.75 15.94 13.13
CA GLU A 2 13.29 16.07 13.12
C GLU A 2 12.63 14.74 13.51
N TYR A 3 13.35 13.93 14.30
CA TYR A 3 13.02 12.53 14.57
C TYR A 3 12.03 12.36 15.74
N ASP A 4 11.63 13.45 16.39
CA ASP A 4 10.89 13.38 17.66
C ASP A 4 9.77 14.43 17.81
N ALA A 5 9.24 14.96 16.70
CA ALA A 5 7.95 15.65 16.70
C ALA A 5 6.83 14.59 16.65
N GLY A 6 6.65 13.87 17.76
CA GLY A 6 5.59 12.89 18.03
C GLY A 6 4.89 12.31 16.81
N VAL A 7 5.40 11.18 16.28
CA VAL A 7 4.96 10.46 15.07
C VAL A 7 3.48 10.70 14.78
N ALA A 8 3.16 11.76 14.03
CA ALA A 8 1.80 12.00 13.58
C ALA A 8 1.47 10.81 12.67
N GLN A 9 0.66 9.89 13.18
CA GLN A 9 0.34 8.66 12.49
C GLN A 9 -0.26 9.04 11.13
N SER A 10 0.30 8.50 10.04
CA SER A 10 -0.19 8.82 8.69
C SER A 10 -1.67 8.44 8.60
N PRO A 11 -2.59 9.41 8.45
CA PRO A 11 -4.02 9.12 8.41
C PRO A 11 -4.37 8.23 7.21
N LEU A 12 -3.65 8.39 6.10
CA LEU A 12 -3.79 7.56 4.91
C LEU A 12 -3.44 6.08 5.22
N LEU A 13 -2.31 5.85 5.89
CA LEU A 13 -1.89 4.50 6.28
C LEU A 13 -2.86 3.88 7.29
N LEU A 14 -3.30 4.65 8.29
CA LEU A 14 -4.22 4.17 9.31
C LEU A 14 -5.57 3.74 8.69
N LEU A 15 -6.13 4.56 7.79
CA LEU A 15 -7.34 4.21 7.06
C LEU A 15 -7.16 2.98 6.16
N ALA A 16 -5.99 2.82 5.53
CA ALA A 16 -5.68 1.63 4.74
C ALA A 16 -5.64 0.37 5.61
N ILE A 17 -4.99 0.44 6.79
CA ILE A 17 -4.94 -0.65 7.77
C ILE A 17 -6.37 -0.99 8.25
N PHE A 18 -7.19 0.00 8.60
CA PHE A 18 -8.58 -0.24 8.99
C PHE A 18 -9.41 -0.87 7.87
N ALA A 19 -9.18 -0.46 6.62
CA ALA A 19 -9.87 -1.03 5.47
C ALA A 19 -9.58 -2.54 5.32
N ILE A 20 -8.31 -2.96 5.41
CA ILE A 20 -7.96 -4.39 5.28
C ILE A 20 -8.34 -5.17 6.55
N ALA A 21 -8.07 -4.63 7.74
CA ALA A 21 -8.34 -5.30 9.02
C ALA A 21 -9.85 -5.56 9.23
N SER A 22 -10.71 -4.65 8.77
CA SER A 22 -12.17 -4.79 8.84
C SER A 22 -12.68 -6.10 8.24
N LYS A 23 -12.00 -6.66 7.23
CA LYS A 23 -12.40 -7.92 6.59
C LYS A 23 -12.24 -9.14 7.49
N TYR A 24 -11.37 -9.05 8.49
CA TYR A 24 -11.11 -10.11 9.45
C TYR A 24 -11.87 -9.89 10.76
N SER A 25 -12.56 -8.76 10.91
CA SER A 25 -13.40 -8.48 12.07
C SER A 25 -14.78 -9.12 11.93
N PRO A 26 -15.29 -9.81 12.97
CA PRO A 26 -16.66 -10.29 12.98
C PRO A 26 -17.68 -9.16 13.19
N ASP A 27 -17.23 -7.98 13.63
CA ASP A 27 -18.08 -6.84 13.99
C ASP A 27 -18.85 -6.29 12.76
N PRO A 28 -20.20 -6.28 12.78
CA PRO A 28 -20.99 -5.67 11.74
C PRO A 28 -20.73 -4.17 11.53
N MET A 29 -20.22 -3.44 12.53
CA MET A 29 -19.90 -2.01 12.45
C MET A 29 -18.73 -1.73 11.50
N CYS A 30 -17.90 -2.73 11.19
CA CYS A 30 -16.82 -2.61 10.22
C CYS A 30 -17.32 -2.68 8.76
N ARG A 31 -18.62 -2.84 8.52
CA ARG A 31 -19.22 -3.05 7.20
C ARG A 31 -20.11 -1.87 6.81
N SER A 32 -19.99 -1.40 5.56
CA SER A 32 -20.91 -0.36 5.05
C SER A 32 -22.35 -0.83 4.99
N VAL A 33 -22.57 -2.13 4.80
CA VAL A 33 -23.87 -2.78 4.92
C VAL A 33 -23.73 -3.92 5.94
N PRO A 34 -24.31 -3.79 7.16
CA PRO A 34 -24.09 -4.75 8.26
C PRO A 34 -24.33 -6.23 7.88
N MET A 35 -25.32 -6.47 7.02
CA MET A 35 -25.71 -7.81 6.55
C MET A 35 -24.81 -8.38 5.44
N ARG A 36 -23.92 -7.59 4.83
CA ARG A 36 -23.05 -8.01 3.72
C ARG A 36 -21.59 -7.98 4.14
N ALA A 37 -21.06 -9.15 4.47
CA ALA A 37 -19.67 -9.32 4.86
C ALA A 37 -18.67 -8.79 3.82
N GLN A 38 -19.02 -8.79 2.52
CA GLN A 38 -18.15 -8.29 1.46
C GLN A 38 -17.91 -6.77 1.52
N THR A 39 -18.76 -6.02 2.24
CA THR A 39 -18.66 -4.56 2.39
C THR A 39 -17.75 -4.12 3.55
N ALA A 40 -17.09 -5.09 4.20
CA ALA A 40 -16.17 -4.82 5.29
C ALA A 40 -15.01 -3.92 4.84
N GLY A 41 -14.81 -2.80 5.54
CA GLY A 41 -13.73 -1.85 5.30
C GLY A 41 -13.93 -0.92 4.10
N GLU A 42 -15.05 -0.99 3.40
CA GLU A 42 -15.31 -0.15 2.23
C GLU A 42 -15.27 1.35 2.54
N ASP A 43 -15.83 1.78 3.68
CA ASP A 43 -15.87 3.22 4.02
C ASP A 43 -14.50 3.77 4.40
N TYR A 44 -13.68 2.98 5.09
CA TYR A 44 -12.28 3.32 5.32
C TYR A 44 -11.51 3.40 4.00
N CYS A 45 -11.71 2.43 3.10
CA CYS A 45 -11.07 2.43 1.79
C CYS A 45 -11.49 3.64 0.93
N LYS A 46 -12.79 3.97 0.91
CA LYS A 46 -13.33 5.15 0.19
C LYS A 46 -12.73 6.44 0.73
N THR A 47 -12.62 6.56 2.05
CA THR A 47 -12.03 7.74 2.70
C THR A 47 -10.54 7.84 2.39
N ALA A 48 -9.80 6.74 2.53
CA ALA A 48 -8.37 6.68 2.19
C ALA A 48 -8.13 7.08 0.73
N CYS A 49 -8.96 6.57 -0.21
CA CYS A 49 -8.85 6.89 -1.63
C CYS A 49 -9.02 8.37 -1.95
N ARG A 50 -9.80 9.12 -1.16
CA ARG A 50 -9.97 10.57 -1.35
C ARG A 50 -8.77 11.37 -0.83
N LEU A 51 -8.05 10.79 0.13
CA LEU A 51 -6.92 11.43 0.79
C LEU A 51 -5.60 11.24 0.04
N ILE A 52 -5.52 10.26 -0.87
CA ILE A 52 -4.30 9.90 -1.62
C ILE A 52 -3.64 11.12 -2.27
N ASP A 53 -4.40 12.01 -2.91
CA ASP A 53 -3.84 13.16 -3.63
C ASP A 53 -3.03 14.10 -2.71
N GLU A 54 -3.39 14.21 -1.43
CA GLU A 54 -2.66 15.01 -0.43
C GLU A 54 -1.29 14.41 -0.04
N PHE A 55 -1.01 13.17 -0.47
CA PHE A 55 0.22 12.43 -0.16
C PHE A 55 1.09 12.21 -1.41
N MET A 56 0.76 12.84 -2.54
CA MET A 56 1.48 12.66 -3.81
C MET A 56 2.71 13.56 -3.99
N ASP A 57 2.81 14.66 -3.23
CA ASP A 57 3.87 15.66 -3.41
C ASP A 57 5.25 15.19 -2.94
N TYR A 58 5.30 14.20 -2.04
CA TYR A 58 6.56 13.70 -1.48
C TYR A 58 6.45 12.20 -1.16
N PRO A 59 7.39 11.36 -1.60
CA PRO A 59 7.33 9.93 -1.35
C PRO A 59 7.64 9.64 0.13
N ARG A 60 6.80 8.80 0.75
CA ARG A 60 6.95 8.39 2.16
C ARG A 60 6.73 6.90 2.26
N LEU A 61 7.48 6.21 3.13
CA LEU A 61 7.27 4.78 3.40
C LEU A 61 5.81 4.47 3.76
N SER A 62 5.19 5.32 4.59
CA SER A 62 3.79 5.16 4.99
C SER A 62 2.80 5.31 3.83
N THR A 63 3.12 6.12 2.82
CA THR A 63 2.27 6.29 1.63
C THR A 63 2.41 5.07 0.73
N ILE A 64 3.62 4.55 0.55
CA ILE A 64 3.88 3.31 -0.20
C ILE A 64 3.13 2.13 0.44
N GLN A 65 3.24 1.97 1.76
CA GLN A 65 2.51 0.95 2.51
C GLN A 65 0.99 1.10 2.38
N ALA A 66 0.48 2.33 2.46
CA ALA A 66 -0.96 2.58 2.30
C ALA A 66 -1.46 2.21 0.91
N LEU A 67 -0.73 2.60 -0.14
CA LEU A 67 -1.07 2.26 -1.54
C LEU A 67 -1.06 0.75 -1.77
N LEU A 68 -0.07 0.03 -1.24
CA LEU A 68 -0.01 -1.43 -1.26
C LEU A 68 -1.24 -2.07 -0.62
N ILE A 69 -1.57 -1.66 0.60
CA ILE A 69 -2.70 -2.21 1.37
C ILE A 69 -4.04 -1.89 0.68
N LEU A 70 -4.20 -0.67 0.17
CA LEU A 70 -5.40 -0.29 -0.57
C LEU A 70 -5.52 -1.06 -1.88
N GLY A 71 -4.44 -1.22 -2.64
CA GLY A 71 -4.42 -2.04 -3.84
C GLY A 71 -4.91 -3.46 -3.55
N LYS A 72 -4.38 -4.08 -2.49
CA LYS A 72 -4.81 -5.41 -2.04
C LYS A 72 -6.28 -5.45 -1.63
N HIS A 73 -6.74 -4.48 -0.85
CA HIS A 73 -8.14 -4.39 -0.45
C HIS A 73 -9.09 -4.34 -1.66
N LEU A 74 -8.71 -3.56 -2.69
CA LEU A 74 -9.49 -3.35 -3.91
C LEU A 74 -9.55 -4.60 -4.81
N GLU A 75 -8.47 -5.39 -4.90
CA GLU A 75 -8.46 -6.66 -5.65
C GLU A 75 -9.38 -7.72 -5.06
N GLU A 76 -9.49 -7.74 -3.75
CA GLU A 76 -10.41 -8.65 -3.06
C GLU A 76 -11.87 -8.21 -3.19
N SER A 77 -12.12 -6.98 -3.64
CA SER A 77 -13.47 -6.58 -4.04
C SER A 77 -13.84 -7.34 -5.31
N LYS A 78 -15.02 -7.98 -5.35
CA LYS A 78 -15.50 -8.71 -6.53
C LYS A 78 -15.93 -7.79 -7.70
N ASN A 79 -15.41 -6.57 -7.74
CA ASN A 79 -15.75 -5.55 -8.72
C ASN A 79 -14.57 -5.32 -9.66
N GLN A 80 -14.67 -5.87 -10.87
CA GLN A 80 -13.62 -5.78 -11.90
C GLN A 80 -13.23 -4.34 -12.24
N ARG A 81 -14.14 -3.36 -12.10
CA ARG A 81 -13.85 -1.94 -12.37
C ARG A 81 -12.76 -1.38 -11.45
N VAL A 82 -12.55 -2.02 -10.30
CA VAL A 82 -11.63 -1.58 -9.26
C VAL A 82 -10.24 -2.21 -9.42
N PHE A 83 -10.09 -3.24 -10.26
CA PHE A 83 -8.78 -3.87 -10.53
C PHE A 83 -7.82 -2.96 -11.28
N SER A 84 -8.33 -2.07 -12.13
CA SER A 84 -7.52 -1.00 -12.75
C SER A 84 -7.04 0.00 -11.71
N LYS A 85 -7.86 0.29 -10.71
CA LYS A 85 -7.50 1.20 -9.62
C LYS A 85 -6.42 0.61 -8.71
N SER A 86 -6.52 -0.67 -8.36
CA SER A 86 -5.43 -1.37 -7.65
C SER A 86 -4.11 -1.27 -8.43
N PHE A 87 -4.14 -1.55 -9.73
CA PHE A 87 -2.94 -1.46 -10.57
C PHE A 87 -2.26 -0.10 -10.51
N MET A 88 -3.05 0.97 -10.61
CA MET A 88 -2.53 2.33 -10.55
C MET A 88 -1.87 2.59 -9.19
N TYR A 89 -2.49 2.15 -8.09
CA TYR A 89 -1.92 2.32 -6.75
C TYR A 89 -0.61 1.58 -6.56
N ILE A 90 -0.52 0.34 -7.05
CA ILE A 90 0.75 -0.40 -7.04
C ILE A 90 1.80 0.32 -7.89
N GLY A 91 1.44 0.80 -9.09
CA GLY A 91 2.38 1.55 -9.92
C GLY A 91 2.86 2.86 -9.30
N MET A 92 2.00 3.57 -8.58
CA MET A 92 2.37 4.74 -7.79
C MET A 92 3.33 4.35 -6.65
N ALA A 93 3.04 3.26 -5.94
CA ALA A 93 3.88 2.75 -4.86
C ALA A 93 5.27 2.35 -5.35
N VAL A 94 5.38 1.67 -6.50
CA VAL A 94 6.65 1.30 -7.14
C VAL A 94 7.47 2.56 -7.48
N ARG A 95 6.84 3.56 -8.12
CA ARG A 95 7.54 4.80 -8.50
C ARG A 95 8.03 5.58 -7.29
N MET A 96 7.21 5.69 -6.23
CA MET A 96 7.63 6.31 -4.98
C MET A 96 8.77 5.54 -4.30
N ALA A 97 8.73 4.19 -4.33
CA ALA A 97 9.79 3.37 -3.78
C ALA A 97 11.12 3.56 -4.54
N MET A 98 11.08 3.62 -5.86
CA MET A 98 12.25 3.92 -6.70
C MET A 98 12.79 5.34 -6.43
N ASP A 99 11.92 6.34 -6.28
CA ASP A 99 12.32 7.72 -5.97
C ASP A 99 13.03 7.81 -4.60
N MET A 100 12.57 7.03 -3.61
CA MET A 100 13.25 6.87 -2.32
C MET A 100 14.50 5.97 -2.36
N GLY A 101 14.82 5.39 -3.51
CA GLY A 101 15.92 4.45 -3.70
C GLY A 101 15.77 3.15 -2.91
N LEU A 102 14.54 2.66 -2.68
CA LEU A 102 14.30 1.39 -1.98
C LEU A 102 14.80 0.18 -2.78
N ASN A 103 14.97 0.34 -4.10
CA ASN A 103 15.48 -0.69 -4.99
C ASN A 103 16.99 -0.90 -4.88
N ARG A 104 17.70 0.06 -4.29
CA ARG A 104 19.16 -0.01 -4.18
C ARG A 104 19.55 -0.79 -2.93
N ASP A 105 20.61 -1.58 -3.05
CA ASP A 105 21.27 -2.18 -1.90
C ASP A 105 21.77 -1.06 -0.97
N CYS A 106 21.23 -1.05 0.25
CA CYS A 106 21.58 -0.11 1.29
C CYS A 106 22.58 -0.68 2.31
N SER A 107 23.11 -1.87 2.05
CA SER A 107 24.21 -2.47 2.82
C SER A 107 25.39 -1.48 2.90
N GLY A 108 25.73 -1.05 4.11
CA GLY A 108 26.84 -0.12 4.34
C GLY A 108 26.47 1.37 4.28
N TRP A 109 25.19 1.73 4.16
CA TRP A 109 24.76 3.14 4.29
C TRP A 109 24.75 3.63 5.75
N GLY A 110 25.05 2.76 6.71
CA GLY A 110 25.06 3.10 8.14
C GLY A 110 23.66 3.36 8.70
N LEU A 111 22.61 2.78 8.09
CA LEU A 111 21.25 2.87 8.57
C LEU A 111 21.06 2.04 9.85
N ASP A 112 20.08 2.42 10.66
CA ASP A 112 19.60 1.56 11.73
C ASP A 112 19.06 0.23 11.14
N PRO A 113 19.39 -0.95 11.73
CA PRO A 113 19.00 -2.24 11.18
C PRO A 113 17.49 -2.40 10.95
N ILE A 114 16.65 -1.76 11.76
CA ILE A 114 15.19 -1.82 11.60
C ILE A 114 14.78 -1.02 10.36
N GLN A 115 15.40 0.14 10.12
CA GLN A 115 15.12 0.96 8.94
C GLN A 115 15.55 0.27 7.64
N GLU A 116 16.73 -0.35 7.64
CA GLU A 116 17.21 -1.18 6.53
C GLU A 116 16.22 -2.31 6.23
N GLU A 117 15.78 -3.05 7.26
CA GLU A 117 14.83 -4.13 7.11
C GLU A 117 13.47 -3.63 6.56
N TYR A 118 12.97 -2.47 7.02
CA TYR A 118 11.74 -1.89 6.48
C TYR A 118 11.84 -1.55 4.99
N ARG A 119 12.96 -0.95 4.56
CA ARG A 119 13.21 -0.62 3.16
C ARG A 119 13.23 -1.87 2.30
N ASN A 120 14.02 -2.87 2.72
CA ASN A 120 14.16 -4.14 2.01
C ASN A 120 12.83 -4.89 1.91
N ARG A 121 12.08 -5.00 3.01
CA ARG A 121 10.77 -5.67 3.01
C ARG A 121 9.78 -5.00 2.07
N ILE A 122 9.69 -3.68 2.09
CA ILE A 122 8.74 -2.95 1.24
C ILE A 122 9.10 -3.14 -0.24
N TRP A 123 10.38 -3.06 -0.60
CA TRP A 123 10.83 -3.27 -1.97
C TRP A 123 10.52 -4.69 -2.47
N TRP A 124 10.92 -5.72 -1.72
CA TRP A 124 10.66 -7.09 -2.11
C TRP A 124 9.18 -7.44 -2.13
N PHE A 125 8.38 -6.83 -1.26
CA PHE A 125 6.92 -6.98 -1.32
C PHE A 125 6.36 -6.38 -2.62
N LEU A 126 6.81 -5.18 -3.02
CA LEU A 126 6.42 -4.56 -4.30
C LEU A 126 6.81 -5.44 -5.48
N TYR A 127 8.03 -5.97 -5.50
CA TYR A 127 8.51 -6.88 -6.54
C TYR A 127 7.60 -8.10 -6.68
N VAL A 128 7.35 -8.81 -5.57
CA VAL A 128 6.47 -10.00 -5.57
C VAL A 128 5.06 -9.63 -6.03
N TYR A 129 4.53 -8.50 -5.56
CA TYR A 129 3.18 -8.07 -5.88
C TYR A 129 3.01 -7.71 -7.36
N ASP A 130 3.97 -7.01 -7.95
CA ASP A 130 4.02 -6.69 -9.37
C ASP A 130 3.99 -7.96 -10.24
N ARG A 131 4.76 -8.99 -9.84
CA ARG A 131 4.76 -10.29 -10.52
C ARG A 131 3.44 -11.04 -10.37
N LEU A 132 2.83 -11.04 -9.19
CA LEU A 132 1.52 -11.64 -8.97
C LEU A 132 0.44 -10.95 -9.81
N GLN A 133 0.46 -9.62 -9.88
CA GLN A 133 -0.42 -8.83 -10.73
C GLN A 133 -0.26 -9.17 -12.21
N GLY A 134 0.97 -9.21 -12.70
CA GLY A 134 1.23 -9.57 -14.10
C GLY A 134 0.81 -11.00 -14.42
N ALA A 135 1.09 -11.96 -13.54
CA ALA A 135 0.69 -13.36 -13.72
C ALA A 135 -0.85 -13.56 -13.66
N THR A 136 -1.54 -12.87 -12.76
CA THR A 136 -2.99 -13.04 -12.54
C THR A 136 -3.82 -12.36 -13.62
N TYR A 137 -3.40 -11.18 -14.07
CA TYR A 137 -4.20 -10.31 -14.94
C TYR A 137 -3.56 -10.08 -16.33
N GLY A 138 -2.43 -10.72 -16.63
CA GLY A 138 -1.72 -10.58 -17.92
C GLY A 138 -1.09 -9.20 -18.13
N ARG A 139 -0.79 -8.48 -17.05
CA ARG A 139 -0.21 -7.13 -17.12
C ARG A 139 1.31 -7.16 -17.27
N PRO A 140 1.92 -6.18 -17.94
CA PRO A 140 3.38 -6.06 -17.97
C PRO A 140 3.91 -5.74 -16.57
N TYR A 141 5.09 -6.28 -16.26
CA TYR A 141 5.79 -5.99 -15.01
C TYR A 141 6.34 -4.56 -15.02
N LEU A 142 6.24 -3.90 -13.87
CA LEU A 142 6.79 -2.57 -13.64
C LEU A 142 8.23 -2.61 -13.18
N ILE A 143 8.60 -3.64 -12.42
CA ILE A 143 9.95 -3.81 -11.86
C ILE A 143 10.72 -4.83 -12.68
N GLN A 144 11.90 -4.44 -13.19
CA GLN A 144 12.80 -5.32 -13.92
C GLN A 144 13.61 -6.20 -12.97
N ASP A 145 14.11 -7.34 -13.44
CA ASP A 145 14.93 -8.23 -12.59
C ASP A 145 16.30 -7.64 -12.22
N GLN A 146 16.69 -6.56 -12.87
CA GLN A 146 17.95 -5.85 -12.64
C GLN A 146 17.80 -4.64 -11.71
N ASP A 147 16.55 -4.28 -11.35
CA ASP A 147 16.24 -3.10 -10.54
C ASP A 147 16.50 -3.29 -9.05
#